data_AF-A0A952VK72-F1
#
_entry.id   AF-A0A952VK72-F1
#
_cell.length_a   1.000
_cell.length_b   1.000
_cell.length_c   1.000
_cell.angle_alpha   90.00
_cell.angle_beta   90.00
_cell.angle_gamma   90.00
#
_symmetry.space_group_name_H-M   'P 1'
#
loop_
_entity.id
_entity.type
_entity.pdbx_description
1 polymer ?
#
loop_
_entity_poly.entity_id
_entity_poly.type
_entity_poly.pdbx_seq_one_letter_code
_entity_poly.pdbx_strand_id
1 'polypeptide(L)'
;MSLSLVLMLGWCASLLVALAAIACRAIRFRGRGMAMALLTLPGCVLMFAGVAASIGLAEGVWTGRSLAFWVFVGIGLSGLGLMTIGVRSALERPIPAGHCRGCGYDLAGLAVCPECGRPSA
;
A
#
# COMPACT_ATOMS: atom_id res chain seq x y z
N MET A 1 -18.44 20.76 -8.89
CA MET A 1 -17.25 19.93 -9.21
C MET A 1 -17.74 18.55 -9.56
N SER A 2 -17.44 18.02 -10.75
CA SER A 2 -17.93 16.69 -11.17
C SER A 2 -17.27 15.59 -10.32
N LEU A 3 -18.01 14.54 -9.99
CA LEU A 3 -17.52 13.39 -9.20
C LEU A 3 -16.23 12.81 -9.79
N SER A 4 -16.15 12.73 -11.12
CA SER A 4 -14.98 12.22 -11.84
C SER A 4 -13.73 13.08 -11.61
N LEU A 5 -13.88 14.41 -11.50
CA LEU A 5 -12.77 15.31 -11.21
C LEU A 5 -12.25 15.12 -9.78
N VAL A 6 -13.15 14.93 -8.81
CA VAL A 6 -12.77 14.59 -7.43
C VAL A 6 -11.98 13.29 -7.38
N LEU A 7 -12.46 12.25 -8.07
CA LEU A 7 -11.80 10.95 -8.12
C LEU A 7 -10.44 11.00 -8.83
N MET A 8 -10.33 11.79 -9.91
CA MET A 8 -9.08 12.03 -10.62
C MET A 8 -8.04 12.72 -9.71
N LEU A 9 -8.44 13.78 -9.00
CA LEU A 9 -7.58 14.45 -8.02
C LEU A 9 -7.17 13.52 -6.88
N GLY A 10 -8.12 12.72 -6.37
CA GLY A 10 -7.85 11.69 -5.36
C GLY A 10 -6.84 10.64 -5.85
N TRP A 11 -6.94 10.22 -7.11
CA TRP A 11 -5.97 9.31 -7.71
C TRP A 11 -4.57 9.95 -7.84
N CYS A 12 -4.47 11.20 -8.30
CA CYS A 12 -3.19 11.93 -8.32
C CYS A 12 -2.58 12.05 -6.91
N ALA A 13 -3.40 12.37 -5.91
CA ALA A 13 -2.95 12.41 -4.52
C ALA A 13 -2.47 11.04 -4.03
N SER A 14 -3.15 9.96 -4.42
CA SER A 14 -2.72 8.59 -4.10
C SER A 14 -1.34 8.30 -4.69
N LEU A 15 -1.07 8.71 -5.93
CA LEU A 15 0.25 8.51 -6.55
C LEU A 15 1.37 9.20 -5.74
N LEU A 16 1.13 10.41 -5.26
CA LEU A 16 2.07 11.10 -4.36
C LEU A 16 2.28 10.34 -3.05
N VAL A 17 1.21 9.80 -2.45
CA VAL A 17 1.28 9.00 -1.23
C VAL A 17 2.05 7.69 -1.47
N ALA A 18 1.87 7.03 -2.62
CA ALA A 18 2.59 5.81 -2.96
C ALA A 18 4.10 6.08 -3.05
N LEU A 19 4.49 7.13 -3.76
CA LEU A 19 5.89 7.56 -3.88
C LEU A 19 6.48 7.93 -2.53
N ALA A 20 5.75 8.69 -1.71
CA ALA A 20 6.17 9.07 -0.36
C ALA A 20 6.36 7.84 0.54
N ALA A 21 5.43 6.87 0.50
CA ALA A 21 5.53 5.63 1.26
C ALA A 21 6.77 4.81 0.87
N ILE A 22 7.05 4.67 -0.42
CA ILE A 22 8.23 3.98 -0.93
C ILE A 22 9.51 4.69 -0.49
N ALA A 23 9.57 6.02 -0.65
CA ALA A 23 10.71 6.83 -0.24
C ALA A 23 10.95 6.74 1.28
N CYS A 24 9.90 6.89 2.10
CA CYS A 24 9.99 6.75 3.55
C CYS A 24 10.50 5.36 3.96
N ARG A 25 9.99 4.28 3.34
CA ARG A 25 10.45 2.92 3.62
C ARG A 25 11.91 2.74 3.18
N ALA A 26 12.28 3.22 2.00
CA ALA A 26 13.64 3.13 1.47
C ALA A 26 14.65 3.83 2.39
N ILE A 27 14.33 5.05 2.85
CA ILE A 27 15.16 5.84 3.76
C ILE A 27 15.27 5.19 5.13
N ARG A 28 14.14 4.75 5.73
CA ARG A 28 14.11 4.18 7.08
C ARG A 28 14.75 2.80 7.18
N PHE A 29 14.53 1.95 6.18
CA PHE A 29 14.96 0.54 6.21
C PHE A 29 16.16 0.25 5.30
N ARG A 30 16.80 1.29 4.73
CA ARG A 30 17.96 1.19 3.82
C ARG A 30 17.75 0.14 2.72
N GLY A 31 16.56 0.14 2.11
CA GLY A 31 16.20 -0.79 1.04
C GLY A 31 15.84 -2.23 1.47
N ARG A 32 15.86 -2.56 2.77
CA ARG A 32 15.43 -3.89 3.25
C ARG A 32 13.91 -3.97 3.35
N GLY A 33 13.33 -5.09 2.92
CA GLY A 33 11.89 -5.34 3.06
C GLY A 33 10.99 -4.42 2.22
N MET A 34 11.46 -3.99 1.04
CA MET A 34 10.70 -3.09 0.16
C MET A 34 9.49 -3.74 -0.53
N ALA A 35 9.41 -5.08 -0.56
CA ALA A 35 8.33 -5.80 -1.26
C ALA A 35 6.93 -5.30 -0.87
N MET A 36 6.67 -5.10 0.42
CA MET A 36 5.37 -4.62 0.89
C MET A 36 5.12 -3.16 0.51
N ALA A 37 6.14 -2.30 0.59
CA ALA A 37 6.00 -0.90 0.19
C ALA A 37 5.78 -0.75 -1.32
N LEU A 38 6.31 -1.67 -2.14
CA LEU A 38 6.10 -1.68 -3.59
C LEU A 38 4.66 -2.04 -3.98
N LEU A 39 3.86 -2.65 -3.09
CA LEU A 39 2.44 -2.90 -3.33
C LEU A 39 1.62 -1.60 -3.49
N THR A 40 2.15 -0.45 -3.08
CA THR A 40 1.47 0.84 -3.31
C THR A 40 1.37 1.18 -4.80
N LEU A 41 2.32 0.76 -5.64
CA LEU A 41 2.30 1.02 -7.09
C LEU A 41 1.14 0.30 -7.80
N PRO A 42 1.01 -1.04 -7.74
CA PRO A 42 -0.14 -1.73 -8.32
C PRO A 42 -1.44 -1.30 -7.62
N GLY A 43 -1.41 -0.98 -6.32
CA GLY A 43 -2.57 -0.41 -5.62
C GLY A 43 -3.07 0.88 -6.28
N CYS A 44 -2.17 1.83 -6.53
CA CYS A 44 -2.46 3.09 -7.20
C CYS A 44 -2.99 2.87 -8.63
N VAL A 45 -2.41 1.95 -9.40
CA VAL A 45 -2.87 1.64 -10.76
C VAL A 45 -4.29 1.07 -10.73
N LEU A 46 -4.57 0.10 -9.85
CA LEU A 46 -5.89 -0.52 -9.76
C LEU A 46 -6.96 0.47 -9.28
N MET A 47 -6.62 1.41 -8.40
CA MET A 47 -7.54 2.48 -7.99
C MET A 47 -8.05 3.33 -9.16
N PHE A 48 -7.29 3.41 -10.27
CA PHE A 48 -7.75 4.09 -11.49
C PHE A 48 -9.03 3.47 -12.07
N ALA A 49 -9.28 2.18 -11.84
CA ALA A 49 -10.52 1.53 -12.26
C ALA A 49 -11.77 2.19 -11.66
N GLY A 50 -11.67 2.78 -10.45
CA GLY A 50 -12.75 3.57 -9.86
C GLY A 50 -13.03 4.88 -10.60
N VAL A 51 -12.00 5.52 -11.16
CA VAL A 51 -12.16 6.70 -12.02
C VAL A 51 -12.89 6.28 -13.31
N ALA A 52 -12.45 5.20 -13.95
CA ALA A 52 -13.10 4.67 -15.15
C ALA A 52 -14.57 4.30 -14.90
N ALA A 53 -14.88 3.65 -13.77
CA ALA A 53 -16.26 3.36 -13.37
C ALA A 53 -17.12 4.64 -13.22
N SER A 54 -16.55 5.70 -12.65
CA SER A 54 -17.26 6.97 -12.48
C SER A 54 -17.57 7.68 -13.80
N ILE A 55 -16.63 7.62 -14.76
CA ILE A 55 -16.81 8.18 -16.11
C ILE A 55 -17.87 7.37 -16.84
N GLY A 56 -17.76 6.03 -16.83
CA GLY A 56 -18.74 5.16 -17.49
C GLY A 56 -20.17 5.32 -16.95
N LEU A 57 -20.32 5.60 -15.64
CA LEU A 57 -21.61 5.94 -15.05
C LEU A 57 -22.11 7.32 -15.50
N ALA A 58 -21.23 8.32 -15.53
CA ALA A 58 -21.56 9.70 -15.91
C ALA A 58 -21.94 9.82 -17.40
N GLU A 59 -21.30 9.05 -18.27
CA GLU A 59 -21.60 9.00 -19.71
C GLU A 59 -22.78 8.06 -20.03
N GLY A 60 -23.33 7.36 -19.04
CA GLY A 60 -24.45 6.42 -19.23
C GLY A 60 -24.07 5.13 -19.96
N VAL A 61 -22.77 4.88 -20.17
CA VAL A 61 -22.25 3.63 -20.75
C VAL A 61 -22.56 2.45 -19.84
N TRP A 62 -22.48 2.67 -18.52
CA TRP A 62 -22.79 1.69 -17.49
C TRP A 62 -23.88 2.20 -16.56
N THR A 63 -24.72 1.27 -16.09
CA THR A 63 -25.73 1.53 -15.07
C THR A 63 -25.35 0.85 -13.76
N GLY A 64 -25.97 1.24 -12.64
CA GLY A 64 -25.77 0.57 -11.35
C GLY A 64 -26.18 -0.91 -11.32
N ARG A 65 -26.82 -1.42 -12.39
CA ARG A 65 -27.15 -2.85 -12.57
C ARG A 65 -26.15 -3.59 -13.45
N SER A 66 -25.23 -2.88 -14.10
CA SER A 66 -24.26 -3.50 -15.00
C SER A 66 -23.19 -4.24 -14.21
N LEU A 67 -22.92 -5.49 -14.59
CA LEU A 67 -21.89 -6.31 -13.96
C LEU A 67 -20.49 -5.66 -14.12
N ALA A 68 -20.23 -5.08 -15.30
CA ALA A 68 -18.97 -4.39 -15.59
C ALA A 68 -18.69 -3.26 -14.60
N PHE A 69 -19.68 -2.44 -14.25
CA PHE A 69 -19.53 -1.39 -13.24
C PHE A 69 -19.03 -1.95 -11.91
N TRP A 70 -19.68 -3.01 -11.40
CA TRP A 70 -19.30 -3.62 -10.13
C TRP A 70 -17.92 -4.27 -10.18
N VAL A 71 -17.53 -4.85 -11.31
CA VAL A 71 -16.17 -5.38 -11.51
C VAL A 71 -15.13 -4.27 -11.40
N PHE A 72 -15.32 -3.15 -12.09
CA PHE A 72 -14.38 -2.02 -12.03
C PHE A 72 -14.32 -1.38 -10.64
N VAL A 73 -15.46 -1.26 -9.95
CA VAL A 73 -15.51 -0.82 -8.55
C VAL A 73 -14.73 -1.78 -7.65
N GLY A 74 -14.94 -3.09 -7.79
CA GLY A 74 -14.20 -4.11 -7.04
C GLY A 74 -12.69 -4.05 -7.26
N ILE A 75 -12.26 -3.87 -8.52
CA ILE A 75 -10.85 -3.66 -8.86
C ILE A 75 -10.31 -2.40 -8.17
N GLY A 76 -11.04 -1.28 -8.23
CA GLY A 76 -10.67 -0.05 -7.55
C GLY A 76 -10.49 -0.22 -6.03
N LEU A 77 -11.41 -0.93 -5.39
CA LEU A 77 -11.36 -1.24 -3.96
C LEU A 77 -10.18 -2.17 -3.61
N SER A 78 -9.89 -3.16 -4.45
CA SER A 78 -8.71 -4.01 -4.26
C SER A 78 -7.40 -3.21 -4.33
N GLY A 79 -7.35 -2.21 -5.22
CA GLY A 79 -6.24 -1.26 -5.30
C GLY A 79 -6.05 -0.47 -4.00
N LEU A 80 -7.14 0.04 -3.43
CA LEU A 80 -7.11 0.71 -2.13
C LEU A 80 -6.60 -0.20 -1.01
N GLY A 81 -6.97 -1.49 -1.03
CA GLY A 81 -6.45 -2.50 -0.11
C GLY A 81 -4.93 -2.68 -0.21
N LEU A 82 -4.39 -2.83 -1.42
CA LEU A 82 -2.93 -2.93 -1.61
C LEU A 82 -2.20 -1.66 -1.18
N MET A 83 -2.80 -0.50 -1.48
CA MET A 83 -2.26 0.79 -1.10
C MET A 83 -2.16 0.96 0.42
N THR A 84 -3.21 0.59 1.15
CA THR A 84 -3.21 0.63 2.61
C THR A 84 -2.17 -0.31 3.22
N ILE A 85 -2.00 -1.52 2.68
CA ILE A 85 -0.95 -2.46 3.12
C ILE A 85 0.44 -1.84 2.92
N GLY A 86 0.71 -1.31 1.73
CA GLY A 86 2.02 -0.73 1.42
C GLY A 86 2.33 0.51 2.25
N VAL A 87 1.36 1.40 2.46
CA VAL A 87 1.51 2.58 3.34
C VAL A 87 1.73 2.17 4.80
N ARG A 88 0.97 1.18 5.32
CA ARG A 88 1.17 0.69 6.68
C ARG A 88 2.59 0.16 6.87
N SER A 89 3.12 -0.55 5.88
CA SER A 89 4.50 -1.00 5.91
C SER A 89 5.49 0.18 6.00
N ALA A 90 5.27 1.28 5.28
CA ALA A 90 6.15 2.46 5.37
C ALA A 90 6.13 3.14 6.76
N LEU A 91 5.01 3.00 7.49
CA LEU A 91 4.80 3.56 8.82
C LEU A 91 5.25 2.66 9.98
N GLU A 92 5.60 1.39 9.70
CA GLU A 92 6.14 0.48 10.71
C GLU A 92 7.37 1.08 11.41
N ARG A 93 7.44 0.88 12.74
CA ARG A 93 8.60 1.33 13.52
C ARG A 93 9.82 0.49 13.13
N PRO A 94 10.97 1.12 12.82
CA PRO A 94 12.18 0.37 12.58
C PRO A 94 12.61 -0.35 13.86
N ILE A 95 12.95 -1.63 13.74
CA ILE A 95 13.51 -2.41 14.85
C ILE A 95 14.95 -1.91 15.08
N PRO A 96 15.29 -1.46 16.30
CA PRO A 96 16.62 -0.92 16.58
C PRO A 96 17.71 -1.98 16.33
N ALA A 97 18.92 -1.50 16.02
CA ALA A 97 20.08 -2.36 15.88
C ALA A 97 20.32 -3.15 17.18
N GLY A 98 20.69 -4.42 17.04
CA GLY A 98 20.84 -5.31 18.19
C GLY A 98 19.54 -5.93 18.70
N HIS A 99 18.36 -5.62 18.14
CA HIS A 99 17.11 -6.31 18.50
C HIS A 99 16.72 -7.36 17.44
N CYS A 100 16.02 -8.40 17.90
CA CYS A 100 15.53 -9.47 17.07
C CYS A 100 14.49 -8.96 16.07
N ARG A 101 14.69 -9.27 14.78
CA ARG A 101 13.77 -8.86 13.71
C ARG A 101 12.42 -9.60 13.72
N GLY A 102 12.30 -10.67 14.49
CA GLY A 102 11.07 -11.46 14.61
C GLY A 102 10.16 -10.97 15.72
N CYS A 103 10.68 -10.88 16.95
CA CYS A 103 9.90 -10.54 18.14
C CYS A 103 10.29 -9.20 18.80
N GLY A 104 11.35 -8.53 18.35
CA GLY A 104 11.82 -7.28 18.94
C GLY A 104 12.62 -7.42 20.24
N TYR A 105 12.99 -8.63 20.65
CA TYR A 105 13.80 -8.88 21.85
C TYR A 105 15.22 -8.33 21.69
N ASP A 106 15.81 -7.76 22.75
CA ASP A 106 17.19 -7.26 22.73
C ASP A 106 18.21 -8.43 22.66
N LEU A 107 19.04 -8.45 21.62
CA LEU A 107 20.05 -9.48 21.36
C LEU A 107 21.46 -9.04 21.77
N ALA A 108 21.60 -8.00 22.61
CA ALA A 108 22.89 -7.61 23.15
C ALA A 108 23.60 -8.81 23.82
N GLY A 109 24.71 -9.26 23.22
CA GLY A 109 25.50 -10.39 23.71
C GLY A 109 24.93 -11.78 23.44
N LEU A 110 23.86 -11.91 22.65
CA LEU A 110 23.18 -13.17 22.36
C LEU A 110 23.33 -13.56 20.88
N ALA A 111 23.76 -14.80 20.61
CA ALA A 111 23.89 -15.35 19.26
C ALA A 111 22.55 -15.83 18.65
N VAL A 112 21.57 -16.14 19.51
CA VAL A 112 20.24 -16.63 19.13
C VAL A 112 19.20 -15.98 20.02
N CYS A 113 18.07 -15.59 19.45
CA CYS A 113 16.96 -15.02 20.19
C CYS A 113 16.30 -16.07 21.11
N PRO A 114 16.22 -15.85 22.43
CA PRO A 114 15.65 -16.82 23.37
C PRO A 114 14.13 -16.99 23.20
N GLU A 115 13.42 -15.95 22.73
CA GLU A 115 11.97 -15.97 22.56
C GLU A 115 11.52 -16.74 21.31
N CYS A 116 12.20 -16.55 20.18
CA CYS A 116 11.73 -17.05 18.88
C CYS A 116 12.73 -17.96 18.16
N GLY A 117 13.88 -18.25 18.77
CA GLY A 117 14.91 -19.15 18.23
C GLY A 117 15.61 -18.65 16.95
N ARG A 118 15.31 -17.43 16.47
CA ARG A 118 15.97 -16.87 15.29
C ARG A 118 17.40 -16.45 15.63
N PRO A 119 18.40 -16.75 14.77
CA PRO A 119 19.77 -16.30 14.98
C PRO A 119 19.87 -14.77 14.96
N SER A 120 20.78 -14.22 15.76
CA SER A 120 21.12 -12.79 15.71
C SER A 120 21.81 -12.50 14.37
N ALA A 121 21.17 -11.68 13.53
CA ALA A 121 21.67 -11.31 12.20
C ALA A 121 22.35 -9.94 12.20
#